data_AF-A0A2N0P5T2-F1
#
_entry.id   AF-A0A2N0P5T2-F1
#
_cell.length_a   1.000
_cell.length_b   1.000
_cell.length_c   1.000
_cell.angle_alpha   90.00
_cell.angle_beta   90.00
_cell.angle_gamma   90.00
#
_symmetry.space_group_name_H-M   'P 1'
#
loop_
_entity.id
_entity.type
_entity.pdbx_description
1 polymer ?
#
loop_
_entity_poly.entity_id
_entity_poly.type
_entity_poly.pdbx_seq_one_letter_code
_entity_poly.pdbx_strand_id
1 'polypeptide(L)'
;MSSWEKMGKAQRKRKYDDLFNDINSTAMKVILEFLYTSKFDSLNVDNIIESYFASILFDLIDLQEHIIEFTIKLSLMNENEDVGKKLLSECVKKFSLEADNKMSRVLIYWVAKNKLEKNEIDSLSLEGLRYLLEKTFDTQIPFATPEFNIWEYSLIKAIRKVIQNAH
;
A
#
# COMPACT_ATOMS: atom_id res chain seq x y z
N MET A 1 -12.49 7.02 -43.02
CA MET A 1 -11.69 6.41 -41.93
C MET A 1 -11.21 5.05 -42.39
N SER A 2 -9.88 4.89 -42.52
CA SER A 2 -9.27 3.64 -42.98
C SER A 2 -9.39 2.54 -41.92
N SER A 3 -9.30 1.27 -42.32
CA SER A 3 -9.35 0.12 -41.40
C SER A 3 -8.29 0.21 -40.29
N TRP A 4 -7.11 0.72 -40.64
CA TRP A 4 -5.96 0.91 -39.75
C TRP A 4 -6.21 2.00 -38.68
N GLU A 5 -6.93 3.08 -39.02
CA GLU A 5 -7.32 4.12 -38.05
C GLU A 5 -8.35 3.63 -37.03
N LYS A 6 -9.28 2.75 -37.45
CA LYS A 6 -10.27 2.14 -36.55
C LYS A 6 -9.61 1.18 -35.56
N MET A 7 -8.66 0.36 -36.02
CA MET A 7 -7.89 -0.55 -35.15
C MET A 7 -7.05 0.22 -34.13
N GLY A 8 -6.34 1.27 -34.56
CA GLY A 8 -5.52 2.09 -33.65
C GLY A 8 -6.32 2.90 -32.62
N LYS A 9 -7.57 3.26 -32.92
CA LYS A 9 -8.49 3.89 -31.94
C LYS A 9 -9.09 2.86 -30.98
N ALA A 10 -9.47 1.67 -31.47
CA ALA A 10 -10.01 0.60 -30.63
C ALA A 10 -8.98 0.04 -29.63
N GLN A 11 -7.72 -0.12 -30.06
CA GLN A 11 -6.63 -0.54 -29.17
C GLN A 11 -6.30 0.51 -28.11
N ARG A 12 -6.25 1.80 -28.49
CA ARG A 12 -6.09 2.89 -27.50
C ARG A 12 -7.25 2.94 -26.52
N LYS A 13 -8.49 2.86 -27.01
CA LYS A 13 -9.67 2.87 -26.17
C LYS A 13 -9.65 1.73 -25.14
N ARG A 14 -9.34 0.49 -25.57
CA ARG A 14 -9.17 -0.65 -24.65
C ARG A 14 -8.10 -0.38 -23.59
N LYS A 15 -6.93 0.11 -23.99
CA LYS A 15 -5.84 0.44 -23.05
C LYS A 15 -6.27 1.46 -21.99
N TYR A 16 -7.08 2.46 -22.35
CA TYR A 16 -7.59 3.44 -21.37
C TYR A 16 -8.71 2.85 -20.52
N ASP A 17 -9.66 2.12 -21.10
CA ASP A 17 -10.76 1.48 -20.37
C ASP A 17 -10.20 0.53 -19.29
N ASP A 18 -9.15 -0.24 -19.60
CA ASP A 18 -8.46 -1.11 -18.65
C ASP A 18 -7.75 -0.31 -17.53
N LEU A 19 -7.09 0.81 -17.87
CA LEU A 19 -6.40 1.68 -16.90
C LEU A 19 -7.35 2.30 -15.86
N PHE A 20 -8.55 2.72 -16.29
CA PHE A 20 -9.54 3.34 -15.41
C PHE A 20 -10.29 2.32 -14.55
N ASN A 21 -10.39 1.06 -14.98
CA ASN A 21 -11.01 -0.01 -14.18
C ASN A 21 -10.17 -0.39 -12.96
N ASP A 22 -8.86 -0.14 -12.99
CA ASP A 22 -7.92 -0.49 -11.92
C ASP A 22 -7.84 0.55 -10.79
N ILE A 23 -8.54 1.69 -10.92
CA ILE A 23 -8.49 2.81 -9.97
C ILE A 23 -9.90 3.08 -9.43
N ASN A 24 -10.05 3.03 -8.10
CA ASN A 24 -11.33 3.33 -7.48
C ASN A 24 -11.69 4.84 -7.51
N SER A 25 -12.95 5.16 -7.19
CA SER A 25 -13.46 6.53 -7.24
C SER A 25 -12.80 7.49 -6.24
N THR A 26 -12.33 7.01 -5.08
CA THR A 26 -11.69 7.86 -4.07
C THR A 26 -10.28 8.27 -4.49
N ALA A 27 -9.52 7.35 -5.08
CA ALA A 27 -8.22 7.67 -5.68
C ALA A 27 -8.37 8.60 -6.89
N MET A 28 -9.36 8.35 -7.76
CA MET A 28 -9.64 9.24 -8.90
C MET A 28 -9.98 10.67 -8.44
N LYS A 29 -10.70 10.82 -7.33
CA LYS A 29 -10.99 12.12 -6.73
C LYS A 29 -9.71 12.86 -6.32
N VAL A 30 -8.77 12.17 -5.67
CA VAL A 30 -7.45 12.73 -5.30
C VAL A 30 -6.68 13.17 -6.55
N ILE A 31 -6.66 12.35 -7.61
CA ILE A 31 -6.00 12.67 -8.87
C ILE A 31 -6.59 13.95 -9.49
N LEU A 32 -7.92 14.05 -9.56
CA LEU A 32 -8.59 15.22 -10.11
C LEU A 32 -8.33 16.47 -9.25
N GLU A 33 -8.47 16.38 -7.92
CA GLU A 33 -8.17 17.51 -7.03
C GLU A 33 -6.76 18.04 -7.26
N PHE A 34 -5.77 17.14 -7.35
CA PHE A 34 -4.38 17.53 -7.59
C PHE A 34 -4.18 18.17 -8.97
N LEU A 35 -4.75 17.61 -10.03
CA LEU A 35 -4.62 18.18 -11.37
C LEU A 35 -5.24 19.58 -11.49
N TYR A 36 -6.33 19.84 -10.76
CA TYR A 36 -7.02 21.13 -10.81
C TYR A 36 -6.47 22.17 -9.84
N THR A 37 -5.93 21.75 -8.69
CA THR A 37 -5.58 22.66 -7.59
C THR A 37 -4.12 22.57 -7.13
N SER A 38 -3.38 21.58 -7.62
CA SER A 38 -2.05 21.17 -7.11
C SER A 38 -2.05 20.84 -5.62
N LYS A 39 -3.22 20.50 -5.06
CA LYS A 39 -3.45 20.09 -3.67
C LYS A 39 -4.36 18.86 -3.65
N PHE A 40 -4.37 18.14 -2.54
CA PHE A 40 -5.36 17.10 -2.28
C PHE A 40 -5.92 17.31 -0.87
N ASP A 41 -7.25 17.38 -0.76
CA ASP A 41 -7.94 17.47 0.54
C ASP A 41 -8.66 16.15 0.86
N SER A 42 -8.88 15.31 -0.15
CA SER A 42 -9.60 14.04 -0.02
C SER A 42 -8.73 12.85 0.40
N LEU A 43 -7.41 13.01 0.58
CA LEU A 43 -6.52 11.92 0.99
C LEU A 43 -6.69 11.58 2.47
N ASN A 44 -6.82 10.29 2.78
CA ASN A 44 -6.94 9.75 4.14
C ASN A 44 -6.42 8.30 4.19
N VAL A 45 -6.38 7.72 5.39
CA VAL A 45 -5.86 6.36 5.62
C VAL A 45 -6.43 5.31 4.66
N ASP A 46 -7.71 5.41 4.31
CA ASP A 46 -8.39 4.38 3.50
C ASP A 46 -8.11 4.48 2.00
N ASN A 47 -7.51 5.58 1.53
CA ASN A 47 -7.23 5.78 0.10
C ASN A 47 -5.77 6.12 -0.22
N ILE A 48 -4.86 6.18 0.75
CA ILE A 48 -3.43 6.47 0.53
C ILE A 48 -2.82 5.53 -0.51
N ILE A 49 -2.96 4.21 -0.32
CA ILE A 49 -2.32 3.22 -1.19
C ILE A 49 -2.88 3.28 -2.60
N GLU A 50 -4.20 3.37 -2.72
CA GLU A 50 -4.86 3.43 -4.02
C GLU A 50 -4.51 4.74 -4.76
N SER A 51 -4.46 5.86 -4.04
CA SER A 51 -4.09 7.16 -4.62
C SER A 51 -2.63 7.19 -5.05
N TYR A 52 -1.73 6.54 -4.30
CA TYR A 52 -0.34 6.38 -4.68
C TYR A 52 -0.19 5.48 -5.93
N PHE A 53 -0.94 4.39 -6.00
CA PHE A 53 -0.97 3.56 -7.20
C PHE A 53 -1.48 4.33 -8.42
N ALA A 54 -2.57 5.07 -8.27
CA ALA A 54 -3.11 5.92 -9.32
C ALA A 54 -2.09 6.98 -9.77
N SER A 55 -1.39 7.64 -8.85
CA SER A 55 -0.40 8.66 -9.22
C SER A 55 0.82 8.08 -9.95
N ILE A 56 1.15 6.80 -9.74
CA ILE A 56 2.12 6.08 -10.57
C ILE A 56 1.54 5.83 -11.98
N LEU A 57 0.31 5.34 -12.08
CA LEU A 57 -0.33 5.06 -13.38
C LEU A 57 -0.47 6.33 -14.26
N PHE A 58 -0.74 7.47 -13.64
CA PHE A 58 -0.84 8.77 -14.32
C PHE A 58 0.49 9.51 -14.46
N ASP A 59 1.61 8.93 -13.99
CA ASP A 59 2.94 9.54 -14.01
C ASP A 59 3.01 10.93 -13.32
N LEU A 60 2.25 11.07 -12.22
CA LEU A 60 2.18 12.30 -11.42
C LEU A 60 3.22 12.26 -10.30
N ILE A 61 4.48 12.44 -10.66
CA ILE A 61 5.64 12.34 -9.75
C ILE A 61 5.48 13.27 -8.53
N ASP A 62 5.09 14.53 -8.75
CA ASP A 62 4.88 15.48 -7.65
C ASP A 62 3.82 14.97 -6.66
N LEU A 63 2.71 14.38 -7.15
CA LEU A 63 1.68 13.81 -6.28
C LEU A 63 2.19 12.59 -5.53
N GLN A 64 2.99 11.72 -6.18
CA GLN A 64 3.63 10.59 -5.51
C GLN A 64 4.47 11.05 -4.31
N GLU A 65 5.27 12.10 -4.49
CA GLU A 65 6.11 12.67 -3.42
C GLU A 65 5.27 13.22 -2.28
N HIS A 66 4.24 14.01 -2.59
CA HIS A 66 3.38 14.57 -1.53
C HIS A 66 2.61 13.48 -0.75
N ILE A 67 2.14 12.40 -1.41
CA ILE A 67 1.48 11.29 -0.72
C ILE A 67 2.47 10.56 0.20
N ILE A 68 3.72 10.38 -0.23
CA ILE A 68 4.78 9.81 0.61
C ILE A 68 5.06 10.70 1.82
N GLU A 69 5.21 12.01 1.62
CA GLU A 69 5.42 12.96 2.72
C GLU A 69 4.25 12.96 3.71
N PHE A 70 3.01 12.91 3.21
CA PHE A 70 1.83 12.77 4.05
C PHE A 70 1.87 11.49 4.88
N THR A 71 2.26 10.36 4.26
CA THR A 71 2.35 9.06 4.94
C THR A 71 3.45 9.07 6.01
N ILE A 72 4.59 9.70 5.75
CA ILE A 72 5.66 9.89 6.74
C ILE A 72 5.14 10.74 7.91
N LYS A 73 4.48 11.87 7.64
CA LYS A 73 3.90 12.70 8.71
C LYS A 73 2.88 11.92 9.54
N LEU A 74 2.01 11.16 8.87
CA LEU A 74 1.06 10.28 9.53
C LEU A 74 1.76 9.26 10.43
N SER A 75 2.88 8.67 9.99
CA SER A 75 3.65 7.71 10.79
C SER A 75 4.26 8.28 12.07
N LEU A 76 4.51 9.59 12.10
CA LEU A 76 5.10 10.30 13.24
C LEU A 76 4.04 10.83 14.21
N MET A 77 2.83 11.13 13.72
CA MET A 77 1.76 11.76 14.50
C MET A 77 0.71 10.75 14.99
N ASN A 78 0.59 9.60 14.35
CA ASN A 78 -0.47 8.66 14.65
C ASN A 78 -0.08 7.74 15.81
N GLU A 79 -0.91 7.74 16.85
CA GLU A 79 -0.75 6.88 18.03
C GLU A 79 -1.24 5.44 17.76
N ASN A 80 -2.08 5.24 16.73
CA ASN A 80 -2.56 3.92 16.37
C ASN A 80 -1.57 3.19 15.46
N GLU A 81 -0.73 2.34 16.06
CA GLU A 81 0.26 1.50 15.37
C GLU A 81 -0.36 0.56 14.32
N ASP A 82 -1.65 0.22 14.45
CA ASP A 82 -2.35 -0.65 13.51
C ASP A 82 -2.56 0.00 12.13
N VAL A 83 -2.52 1.33 12.03
CA VAL A 83 -2.67 2.00 10.73
C VAL A 83 -1.51 1.67 9.79
N GLY A 84 -0.27 1.62 10.29
CA GLY A 84 0.88 1.21 9.48
C GLY A 84 0.75 -0.22 8.98
N LYS A 85 0.24 -1.12 9.84
CA LYS A 85 -0.02 -2.53 9.53
C LYS A 85 -1.06 -2.69 8.41
N LYS A 86 -2.16 -1.93 8.49
CA LYS A 86 -3.21 -1.88 7.47
C LYS A 86 -2.64 -1.43 6.12
N LEU A 87 -1.97 -0.27 6.12
CA LEU A 87 -1.42 0.32 4.89
C LEU A 87 -0.38 -0.58 4.23
N LEU A 88 0.49 -1.24 5.00
CA LEU A 88 1.46 -2.19 4.46
C LEU A 88 0.76 -3.38 3.78
N SER A 89 -0.30 -3.90 4.39
CA SER A 89 -1.08 -5.01 3.84
C SER A 89 -1.78 -4.65 2.55
N GLU A 90 -2.37 -3.45 2.50
CA GLU A 90 -2.98 -2.90 1.29
C GLU A 90 -1.95 -2.65 0.20
N CYS A 91 -0.76 -2.13 0.55
CA CYS A 91 0.34 -1.91 -0.38
C CYS A 91 0.76 -3.22 -1.05
N VAL A 92 1.00 -4.28 -0.26
CA VAL A 92 1.36 -5.60 -0.78
C VAL A 92 0.26 -6.17 -1.66
N LYS A 93 -1.01 -5.99 -1.28
CA LYS A 93 -2.15 -6.45 -2.08
C LYS A 93 -2.23 -5.72 -3.44
N LYS A 94 -1.95 -4.42 -3.47
CA LYS A 94 -2.09 -3.59 -4.68
C LYS A 94 -0.89 -3.73 -5.62
N PHE A 95 0.33 -3.78 -5.09
CA PHE A 95 1.56 -3.73 -5.87
C PHE A 95 2.24 -5.10 -6.04
N SER A 96 1.74 -6.16 -5.40
CA SER A 96 2.41 -7.46 -5.24
C SER A 96 3.66 -7.41 -4.34
N LEU A 97 4.19 -8.58 -4.00
CA LEU A 97 5.35 -8.77 -3.12
C LEU A 97 6.69 -8.38 -3.75
N GLU A 98 6.72 -8.17 -5.06
CA GLU A 98 7.95 -7.83 -5.78
C GLU A 98 8.19 -6.31 -5.84
N ALA A 99 7.19 -5.50 -5.47
CA ALA A 99 7.25 -4.07 -5.63
C ALA A 99 8.08 -3.39 -4.54
N ASP A 100 9.38 -3.31 -4.78
CA ASP A 100 10.29 -2.42 -4.05
C ASP A 100 10.09 -0.96 -4.50
N ASN A 101 8.97 -0.36 -4.07
CA ASN A 101 8.68 1.05 -4.31
C ASN A 101 8.90 1.90 -3.06
N LYS A 102 9.09 3.22 -3.25
CA LYS A 102 9.41 4.17 -2.17
C LYS A 102 8.36 4.15 -1.05
N MET A 103 7.07 4.00 -1.39
CA MET A 103 6.00 3.86 -0.40
C MET A 103 6.16 2.59 0.46
N SER A 104 6.44 1.45 -0.17
CA SER A 104 6.62 0.18 0.54
C SER A 104 7.75 0.25 1.57
N ARG A 105 8.87 0.92 1.24
CA ARG A 105 10.00 1.13 2.15
C ARG A 105 9.62 1.98 3.37
N VAL A 106 8.84 3.04 3.16
CA VAL A 106 8.31 3.89 4.24
C VAL A 106 7.43 3.07 5.18
N LEU A 107 6.53 2.25 4.62
CA LEU A 107 5.62 1.41 5.41
C LEU A 107 6.35 0.30 6.15
N ILE A 108 7.35 -0.35 5.54
CA ILE A 108 8.22 -1.33 6.21
C ILE A 108 8.89 -0.69 7.42
N TYR A 109 9.51 0.48 7.23
CA TYR A 109 10.18 1.18 8.32
C TYR A 109 9.22 1.57 9.44
N TRP A 110 8.04 2.09 9.08
CA TRP A 110 7.01 2.45 10.05
C TRP A 110 6.55 1.23 10.87
N VAL A 111 6.23 0.10 10.21
CA VAL A 111 5.77 -1.10 10.91
C VAL A 111 6.88 -1.74 11.74
N ALA A 112 8.12 -1.81 11.23
CA ALA A 112 9.25 -2.42 11.94
C ALA A 112 9.65 -1.64 13.21
N LYS A 113 9.48 -0.32 13.20
CA LYS A 113 9.79 0.56 14.33
C LYS A 113 8.73 0.50 15.45
N ASN A 114 7.54 0.00 15.18
CA ASN A 114 6.49 -0.19 16.17
C ASN A 114 6.50 -1.61 16.72
N LYS A 115 5.91 -1.82 17.90
CA LYS A 115 5.88 -3.15 18.50
C LYS A 115 4.80 -4.01 17.81
N LEU A 116 5.20 -5.19 17.37
CA LEU A 116 4.28 -6.19 16.85
C LEU A 116 3.67 -6.94 18.03
N GLU A 117 2.66 -6.32 18.65
CA GLU A 117 1.95 -6.90 19.77
C GLU A 117 0.83 -7.86 19.33
N LYS A 118 0.56 -8.85 20.19
CA LYS A 118 -0.43 -9.91 19.98
C LYS A 118 -1.84 -9.41 20.36
N ASN A 119 -2.31 -8.36 19.68
CA ASN A 119 -3.58 -7.74 20.04
C ASN A 119 -4.74 -8.41 19.27
N GLU A 120 -5.97 -8.22 19.73
CA GLU A 120 -7.18 -8.70 19.02
C GLU A 120 -7.38 -7.95 17.70
N ILE A 121 -6.98 -6.68 17.66
CA ILE A 121 -6.97 -5.85 16.47
C ILE A 121 -5.57 -5.93 15.88
N ASP A 122 -5.45 -6.65 14.77
CA ASP A 122 -4.22 -6.79 13.99
C ASP A 122 -4.59 -6.79 12.51
N SER A 123 -4.48 -5.63 11.88
CA SER A 123 -4.79 -5.44 10.45
C SER A 123 -3.66 -5.84 9.52
N LEU A 124 -2.49 -6.23 10.04
CA LEU A 124 -1.43 -6.75 9.19
C LEU A 124 -1.93 -8.06 8.58
N SER A 125 -1.80 -8.27 7.27
CA SER A 125 -2.13 -9.56 6.63
C SER A 125 -0.99 -10.57 6.80
N LEU A 126 -1.22 -11.81 6.38
CA LEU A 126 -0.15 -12.82 6.33
C LEU A 126 0.86 -12.49 5.22
N GLU A 127 0.36 -12.03 4.08
CA GLU A 127 1.17 -11.58 2.96
C GLU A 127 1.99 -10.34 3.33
N GLY A 128 1.37 -9.39 4.05
CA GLY A 128 2.05 -8.19 4.58
C GLY A 128 3.13 -8.54 5.60
N LEU A 129 2.88 -9.51 6.49
CA LEU A 129 3.90 -10.03 7.41
C LEU A 129 5.04 -10.72 6.67
N ARG A 130 4.74 -11.58 5.69
CA ARG A 130 5.78 -12.24 4.88
C ARG A 130 6.66 -11.20 4.19
N TYR A 131 6.04 -10.21 3.56
CA TYR A 131 6.75 -9.12 2.90
C TYR A 131 7.63 -8.34 3.87
N LEU A 132 7.11 -7.99 5.04
CA LEU A 132 7.85 -7.28 6.09
C LEU A 132 9.12 -8.05 6.47
N LEU A 133 9.00 -9.35 6.77
CA LEU A 133 10.12 -10.19 7.19
C LEU A 133 11.16 -10.37 6.09
N GLU A 134 10.72 -10.59 4.85
CA GLU A 134 11.61 -10.72 3.68
C GLU A 134 12.43 -9.45 3.47
N LYS A 135 11.77 -8.28 3.48
CA LYS A 135 12.45 -7.02 3.21
C LYS A 135 13.32 -6.53 4.37
N THR A 136 12.91 -6.72 5.62
CA THR A 136 13.78 -6.33 6.75
C THR A 136 15.03 -7.20 6.84
N PHE A 137 14.95 -8.47 6.43
CA PHE A 137 16.13 -9.33 6.30
C PHE A 137 17.10 -8.80 5.25
N ASP A 138 16.61 -8.49 4.04
CA ASP A 138 17.43 -7.98 2.94
C ASP A 138 18.09 -6.64 3.28
N THR A 139 17.36 -5.73 3.92
CA THR A 139 17.84 -4.37 4.21
C THR A 139 18.43 -4.17 5.60
N GLN A 140 18.47 -5.23 6.43
CA GLN A 140 18.91 -5.20 7.83
C GLN A 140 18.23 -4.10 8.68
N ILE A 141 16.93 -3.86 8.45
CA ILE A 141 16.17 -2.90 9.26
C ILE A 141 15.90 -3.54 10.63
N PRO A 142 16.34 -2.94 11.75
CA PRO A 142 16.08 -3.50 13.06
C PRO A 142 14.61 -3.36 13.42
N PHE A 143 14.07 -4.40 14.03
CA PHE A 143 12.74 -4.33 14.64
C PHE A 143 12.82 -3.74 16.04
N ALA A 144 11.81 -2.95 16.41
CA ALA A 144 11.56 -2.61 17.81
C ALA A 144 11.07 -3.82 18.63
N THR A 145 10.57 -4.84 17.93
CA THR A 145 10.12 -6.11 18.52
C THR A 145 11.28 -7.10 18.57
N PRO A 146 11.54 -7.78 19.71
CA PRO A 146 12.55 -8.83 19.77
C PRO A 146 12.25 -9.98 18.79
N GLU A 147 13.29 -10.60 18.22
CA GLU A 147 13.15 -11.67 17.21
C GLU A 147 12.27 -12.83 17.68
N PHE A 148 12.42 -13.26 18.94
CA PHE A 148 11.59 -14.31 19.52
C PHE A 148 10.09 -13.92 19.51
N ASN A 149 9.78 -12.67 19.85
CA ASN A 149 8.41 -12.17 19.87
C ASN A 149 7.83 -12.06 18.44
N ILE A 150 8.67 -11.75 17.44
CA ILE A 150 8.28 -11.75 16.02
C ILE A 150 7.93 -13.17 15.58
N TRP A 151 8.72 -14.17 15.98
CA TRP A 151 8.44 -15.58 15.69
C TRP A 151 7.10 -16.01 16.31
N GLU A 152 6.87 -15.72 17.59
CA GLU A 152 5.61 -16.04 18.26
C GLU A 152 4.40 -15.34 17.62
N TYR A 153 4.55 -14.04 17.30
CA TYR A 153 3.52 -13.27 16.60
C TYR A 153 3.17 -13.93 15.26
N SER A 154 4.19 -14.34 14.49
CA SER A 154 4.03 -15.01 13.20
C SER A 154 3.31 -16.37 13.34
N LEU A 155 3.70 -17.16 14.35
CA LEU A 155 3.09 -18.46 14.62
C LEU A 155 1.61 -18.34 14.96
N ILE A 156 1.25 -17.42 15.87
CA ILE A 156 -0.15 -17.19 16.28
C ILE A 156 -0.99 -16.80 15.07
N LYS A 157 -0.44 -15.94 14.20
CA LYS A 157 -1.14 -15.48 13.01
C LYS A 157 -1.41 -16.60 12.01
N ALA A 158 -0.42 -17.47 11.79
CA ALA A 158 -0.59 -18.66 10.96
C ALA A 158 -1.65 -19.61 11.53
N ILE A 159 -1.61 -19.88 12.84
CA ILE A 159 -2.61 -20.72 13.53
C ILE A 159 -4.01 -20.14 13.35
N ARG A 160 -4.20 -18.83 13.60
CA ARG A 160 -5.50 -18.16 13.42
C ARG A 160 -6.02 -18.32 12.00
N LYS A 161 -5.17 -18.19 10.98
CA LYS A 161 -5.57 -18.36 9.59
C LYS A 161 -6.01 -19.80 9.27
N VAL A 162 -5.28 -20.80 9.77
CA VAL A 162 -5.65 -22.20 9.56
C VAL A 162 -7.01 -22.52 10.20
N ILE A 163 -7.26 -22.02 11.41
CA ILE A 163 -8.55 -22.21 12.10
C ILE A 163 -9.68 -21.54 11.31
N GLN A 164 -9.49 -20.31 10.82
CA GLN A 164 -10.49 -19.62 10.00
C GLN A 164 -10.81 -20.34 8.68
N ASN A 165 -9.84 -21.03 8.09
CA ASN A 165 -10.03 -21.76 6.83
C ASN A 165 -10.59 -23.18 7.04
N ALA A 166 -10.58 -23.71 8.26
CA ALA A 166 -11.11 -25.03 8.61
C ALA A 166 -12.61 -25.02 8.94
N HIS A 167 -13.19 -23.82 9.09
CA HIS A 167 -14.62 -23.56 9.29
C HIS A 167 -15.25 -22.99 8.02
#